data_AF-J9GMJ1-F1
#
_entry.id   AF-J9GMJ1-F1
#
_cell.length_a   1.000
_cell.length_b   1.000
_cell.length_c   1.000
_cell.angle_alpha   90.00
_cell.angle_beta   90.00
_cell.angle_gamma   90.00
#
_symmetry.space_group_name_H-M   'P 1'
#
loop_
_entity.id
_entity.type
_entity.pdbx_description
1 polymer ?
#
loop_
_entity_poly.entity_id
_entity_poly.type
_entity_poly.pdbx_seq_one_letter_code
_entity_poly.pdbx_strand_id
1 'polypeptide(L)'
;MNFTHEPGAGQITLKWTAPADPENAGFQYMRLTYTDPRDKKTYVHNLSPYSKEIVIPNTRARYGATYSFTFVPYSESDTPGTPFVLDKCSSNAAPVAIKSTERKKLNVTAANLWTNSQEQSEGPLEQLVDGVKGGNNFFHTIWSGSVPEYSYVDIDLGKEVDRLEIQSWNRVNGGGFPQKVSWYRLEKMQDENVDITQDAFYTYDHKQGSGAQFAAMFPTSYEDPAMTPVRYLRYCGNPLAPYGNWHMGELEFYEVIVNLYNPETDEEEVE
;
A
#
# COMPACT_ATOMS: atom_id res chain seq x y z
N MET A 1 -31.16 32.03 8.81
CA MET A 1 -30.15 31.26 8.05
C MET A 1 -30.61 29.82 7.97
N ASN A 2 -30.31 29.13 6.87
CA ASN A 2 -30.50 27.68 6.77
C ASN A 2 -29.14 27.00 7.00
N PHE A 3 -29.09 25.97 7.86
CA PHE A 3 -27.88 25.22 8.18
C PHE A 3 -28.05 23.77 7.72
N THR A 4 -27.01 23.24 7.08
CA THR A 4 -26.97 21.86 6.59
C THR A 4 -25.60 21.24 6.88
N HIS A 5 -25.52 19.92 6.75
CA HIS A 5 -24.25 19.19 6.80
C HIS A 5 -24.11 18.25 5.60
N GLU A 6 -22.87 17.98 5.22
CA GLU A 6 -22.49 17.00 4.21
C GLU A 6 -21.45 16.04 4.81
N PRO A 7 -21.73 14.73 4.85
CA PRO A 7 -20.78 13.73 5.33
C PRO A 7 -19.60 13.57 4.35
N GLY A 8 -18.38 13.61 4.86
CA GLY A 8 -17.16 13.24 4.13
C GLY A 8 -16.40 12.12 4.84
N ALA A 9 -15.41 11.52 4.18
CA ALA A 9 -14.57 10.49 4.77
C ALA A 9 -13.74 11.08 5.93
N GLY A 10 -14.08 10.72 7.18
CA GLY A 10 -13.43 11.25 8.37
C GLY A 10 -13.64 12.74 8.60
N GLN A 11 -14.68 13.34 8.01
CA GLN A 11 -14.99 14.76 8.17
C GLN A 11 -16.50 15.06 8.04
N ILE A 12 -16.94 16.17 8.61
CA ILE A 12 -18.29 16.73 8.41
C ILE A 12 -18.14 18.14 7.87
N THR A 13 -18.69 18.43 6.70
CA THR A 13 -18.74 19.79 6.17
C THR A 13 -20.05 20.43 6.61
N LEU A 14 -19.98 21.50 7.39
CA LEU A 14 -21.14 22.30 7.78
C LEU A 14 -21.30 23.45 6.80
N LYS A 15 -22.51 23.68 6.31
CA LYS A 15 -22.83 24.76 5.36
C LYS A 15 -24.00 25.58 5.84
N TRP A 16 -24.00 26.86 5.53
CA TRP A 16 -25.13 27.72 5.81
C TRP A 16 -25.25 28.86 4.80
N THR A 17 -26.46 29.41 4.72
CA THR A 17 -26.70 30.63 3.95
C THR A 17 -26.14 31.84 4.71
N ALA A 18 -25.13 32.50 4.14
CA ALA A 18 -24.67 33.80 4.66
C ALA A 18 -25.79 34.86 4.54
N PRO A 19 -25.78 35.91 5.40
CA PRO A 19 -26.63 37.08 5.22
C PRO A 19 -26.47 37.68 3.82
N ALA A 20 -27.55 38.19 3.24
CA ALA A 20 -27.50 38.85 1.93
C ALA A 20 -26.62 40.11 1.94
N ASP A 21 -26.59 40.80 3.08
CA ASP A 21 -25.69 41.90 3.39
C ASP A 21 -24.90 41.57 4.66
N PRO A 22 -23.69 41.00 4.54
CA PRO A 22 -22.87 40.63 5.69
C PRO A 22 -22.39 41.82 6.53
N GLU A 23 -22.33 43.04 5.96
CA GLU A 23 -21.96 44.25 6.71
C GLU A 23 -23.07 44.68 7.68
N ASN A 24 -24.32 44.38 7.33
CA ASN A 24 -25.51 44.66 8.14
C ASN A 24 -26.23 43.38 8.60
N ALA A 25 -25.46 42.33 8.90
CA ALA A 25 -25.98 41.01 9.23
C ALA A 25 -26.81 40.93 10.52
N GLY A 26 -26.78 41.96 11.36
CA GLY A 26 -27.41 41.98 12.69
C GLY A 26 -26.60 41.23 13.77
N PHE A 27 -25.39 40.79 13.45
CA PHE A 27 -24.42 40.19 14.38
C PHE A 27 -22.99 40.45 13.88
N GLN A 28 -22.03 40.48 14.80
CA GLN A 28 -20.61 40.72 14.52
C GLN A 28 -19.87 39.43 14.16
N TYR A 29 -20.18 38.32 14.85
CA TYR A 29 -19.64 37.00 14.54
C TYR A 29 -20.60 35.90 15.01
N MET A 30 -20.41 34.69 14.50
CA MET A 30 -21.15 33.51 14.91
C MET A 30 -20.21 32.53 15.60
N ARG A 31 -20.53 32.12 16.83
CA ARG A 31 -19.78 31.10 17.56
C ARG A 31 -20.38 29.74 17.28
N LEU A 32 -19.60 28.85 16.69
CA LEU A 32 -19.88 27.43 16.58
C LEU A 32 -19.26 26.71 17.77
N THR A 33 -20.02 25.82 18.41
CA THR A 33 -19.55 24.96 19.50
C THR A 33 -20.04 23.54 19.30
N TYR A 34 -19.18 22.56 19.53
CA TYR A 34 -19.53 21.13 19.53
C TYR A 34 -18.59 20.36 20.47
N THR A 35 -19.01 19.17 20.90
CA THR A 35 -18.15 18.25 21.66
C THR A 35 -17.81 17.07 20.76
N ASP A 36 -16.52 16.77 20.60
CA ASP A 36 -16.08 15.60 19.84
C ASP A 36 -16.24 14.34 20.72
N PRO A 37 -17.05 13.34 20.32
CA PRO A 37 -17.22 12.10 21.08
C PRO A 37 -15.91 11.30 21.27
N ARG A 38 -14.88 11.54 20.45
CA ARG A 38 -13.56 10.92 20.60
C ARG A 38 -12.82 11.35 21.85
N ASP A 39 -12.52 12.64 21.94
CA ASP A 39 -11.67 13.18 23.00
C ASP A 39 -12.49 13.82 24.12
N LYS A 40 -13.81 13.89 23.94
CA LYS A 40 -14.78 14.48 24.86
C LYS A 40 -14.50 15.97 25.12
N LYS A 41 -13.72 16.63 24.25
CA LYS A 41 -13.39 18.05 24.36
C LYS A 41 -14.42 18.86 23.59
N THR A 42 -14.75 20.02 24.16
CA THR A 42 -15.58 21.02 23.49
C THR A 42 -14.71 21.93 22.63
N TYR A 43 -15.03 22.01 21.35
CA TYR A 43 -14.38 22.87 20.38
C TYR A 43 -15.22 24.12 20.14
N VAL A 44 -14.54 25.26 19.97
CA VAL A 44 -15.16 26.55 19.70
C VAL A 44 -14.53 27.17 18.47
N HIS A 45 -15.36 27.60 17.52
CA HIS A 45 -14.94 28.35 16.34
C HIS A 45 -15.71 29.66 16.26
N ASN A 46 -15.01 30.78 16.10
CA ASN A 46 -15.64 32.06 15.77
C ASN A 46 -15.63 32.23 14.25
N LEU A 47 -16.80 32.38 13.68
CA LEU A 47 -17.06 32.46 12.25
C LEU A 47 -17.47 33.88 11.89
N SER A 48 -16.92 34.37 10.78
CA SER A 48 -17.25 35.70 10.25
C SER A 48 -18.67 35.70 9.65
N PRO A 49 -19.38 36.85 9.63
CA PRO A 49 -20.64 36.99 8.89
C PRO A 49 -20.53 36.63 7.40
N TYR A 50 -19.33 36.72 6.82
CA TYR A 50 -19.06 36.35 5.43
C TYR A 50 -18.82 34.85 5.22
N SER A 51 -18.58 34.08 6.30
CA SER A 51 -18.38 32.64 6.21
C SER A 51 -19.68 31.93 5.86
N LYS A 52 -19.58 30.87 5.05
CA LYS A 52 -20.72 30.04 4.60
C LYS A 52 -20.50 28.54 4.80
N GLU A 53 -19.29 28.15 5.17
CA GLU A 53 -18.92 26.77 5.42
C GLU A 53 -17.78 26.65 6.43
N ILE A 54 -17.72 25.48 7.07
CA ILE A 54 -16.54 25.01 7.81
C ILE A 54 -16.46 23.49 7.69
N VAL A 55 -15.25 22.97 7.50
CA VAL A 55 -14.98 21.53 7.56
C VAL A 55 -14.55 21.18 8.97
N ILE A 56 -15.22 20.19 9.56
CA ILE A 56 -14.85 19.58 10.84
C ILE A 56 -14.07 18.30 10.52
N PRO A 57 -12.73 18.32 10.57
CA PRO A 57 -11.90 17.17 10.23
C PRO A 57 -11.88 16.17 11.39
N ASN A 58 -11.29 15.01 11.15
CA ASN A 58 -11.02 13.98 12.16
C ASN A 58 -12.26 13.48 12.91
N THR A 59 -13.44 13.56 12.31
CA THR A 59 -14.64 12.90 12.83
C THR A 59 -14.63 11.41 12.47
N ARG A 60 -15.56 10.63 13.03
CA ARG A 60 -15.63 9.18 12.82
C ARG A 60 -17.06 8.72 12.59
N ALA A 61 -17.25 7.81 11.64
CA ALA A 61 -18.57 7.26 11.34
C ALA A 61 -19.09 6.34 12.45
N ARG A 62 -18.22 5.67 13.22
CA ARG A 62 -18.64 4.77 14.32
C ARG A 62 -19.44 5.48 15.40
N TYR A 63 -19.26 6.80 15.55
CA TYR A 63 -20.05 7.59 16.50
C TYR A 63 -21.48 7.82 16.00
N GLY A 64 -21.76 7.53 14.73
CA GLY A 64 -23.07 7.68 14.14
C GLY A 64 -23.55 9.12 14.16
N ALA A 65 -24.86 9.31 14.34
CA ALA A 65 -25.50 10.61 14.36
C ALA A 65 -25.40 11.30 15.74
N THR A 66 -24.21 11.36 16.34
CA THR A 66 -24.00 11.97 17.67
C THR A 66 -23.43 13.38 17.61
N TYR A 67 -22.89 13.82 16.47
CA TYR A 67 -22.37 15.18 16.37
C TYR A 67 -23.54 16.17 16.39
N SER A 68 -23.48 17.11 17.33
CA SER A 68 -24.39 18.23 17.48
C SER A 68 -23.59 19.53 17.49
N PHE A 69 -23.99 20.46 16.62
CA PHE A 69 -23.31 21.73 16.41
C PHE A 69 -24.21 22.88 16.81
N THR A 70 -23.80 23.65 17.80
CA THR A 70 -24.54 24.83 18.25
C THR A 70 -23.92 26.09 17.67
N PHE A 71 -24.72 26.87 16.95
CA PHE A 71 -24.37 28.16 16.37
C PHE A 71 -25.06 29.26 17.17
N VAL A 72 -24.30 30.23 17.69
CA VAL A 72 -24.83 31.38 18.42
C VAL A 72 -24.29 32.66 17.78
N PRO A 73 -25.13 33.55 17.22
CA PRO A 73 -24.68 34.86 16.77
C PRO A 73 -24.40 35.77 17.97
N TYR A 74 -23.37 36.61 17.88
CA TYR A 74 -23.01 37.58 18.91
C TYR A 74 -22.99 38.99 18.32
N SER A 75 -23.48 39.98 19.08
CA SER A 75 -23.35 41.40 18.74
C SER A 75 -21.90 41.90 18.90
N GLU A 76 -21.64 43.15 18.53
CA GLU A 76 -20.36 43.84 18.80
C GLU A 76 -20.02 43.90 20.30
N SER A 77 -21.05 43.95 21.16
CA SER A 77 -20.93 43.97 22.62
C SER A 77 -20.89 42.57 23.26
N ASP A 78 -20.57 41.52 22.48
CA ASP A 78 -20.54 40.13 22.91
C ASP A 78 -21.84 39.64 23.57
N THR A 79 -22.98 40.19 23.15
CA THR A 79 -24.30 39.72 23.62
C THR A 79 -24.77 38.56 22.74
N PRO A 80 -25.06 37.38 23.32
CA PRO A 80 -25.51 36.23 22.55
C PRO A 80 -26.95 36.46 22.05
N GLY A 81 -27.18 36.13 20.78
CA GLY A 81 -28.51 35.99 20.19
C GLY A 81 -29.08 34.58 20.35
N THR A 82 -30.12 34.27 19.58
CA THR A 82 -30.80 32.97 19.62
C THR A 82 -29.90 31.85 19.07
N PRO A 83 -29.63 30.78 19.83
CA PRO A 83 -28.91 29.62 19.35
C PRO A 83 -29.66 28.85 18.27
N PHE A 84 -28.93 28.31 17.30
CA PHE A 84 -29.39 27.28 16.38
C PHE A 84 -28.60 26.00 16.63
N VAL A 85 -29.28 24.86 16.72
CA VAL A 85 -28.64 23.56 16.92
C VAL A 85 -28.84 22.71 15.67
N LEU A 86 -27.73 22.27 15.08
CA LEU A 86 -27.71 21.27 14.02
C LEU A 86 -27.35 19.91 14.63
N ASP A 87 -28.37 19.13 14.94
CA ASP A 87 -28.25 17.82 15.58
C ASP A 87 -28.10 16.68 14.56
N LYS A 88 -27.74 15.50 15.08
CA LYS A 88 -27.74 14.23 14.34
C LYS A 88 -26.86 14.25 13.09
N CYS A 89 -25.74 14.95 13.14
CA CYS A 89 -24.74 14.95 12.08
C CYS A 89 -23.84 13.72 12.18
N SER A 90 -23.39 13.23 11.04
CA SER A 90 -22.45 12.11 10.95
C SER A 90 -21.47 12.33 9.80
N SER A 91 -20.30 11.73 9.90
CA SER A 91 -19.35 11.59 8.79
C SER A 91 -19.46 10.22 8.12
N ASN A 92 -18.83 10.09 6.95
CA ASN A 92 -18.52 8.77 6.40
C ASN A 92 -17.26 8.22 7.07
N ALA A 93 -17.04 6.91 6.96
CA ALA A 93 -15.90 6.23 7.57
C ALA A 93 -14.58 6.94 7.21
N ALA A 94 -13.77 7.21 8.23
CA ALA A 94 -12.42 7.70 8.03
C ALA A 94 -11.60 6.61 7.31
N PRO A 95 -10.72 7.01 6.36
CA PRO A 95 -9.91 6.04 5.63
C PRO A 95 -8.96 5.31 6.58
N VAL A 96 -8.73 4.03 6.30
CA VAL A 96 -7.67 3.25 6.95
C VAL A 96 -6.32 3.85 6.53
N ALA A 97 -5.41 4.01 7.48
CA ALA A 97 -4.06 4.51 7.24
C ALA A 97 -3.02 3.43 7.50
N ILE A 98 -1.87 3.51 6.85
CA ILE A 98 -0.71 2.68 7.20
C ILE A 98 -0.03 3.31 8.40
N LYS A 99 0.03 2.58 9.52
CA LYS A 99 0.74 3.00 10.73
C LYS A 99 2.24 2.74 10.61
N SER A 100 2.61 1.55 10.14
CA SER A 100 4.00 1.20 9.89
C SER A 100 4.12 0.06 8.88
N THR A 101 5.29 -0.01 8.24
CA THR A 101 5.69 -1.11 7.36
C THR A 101 7.00 -1.67 7.87
N GLU A 102 7.02 -2.95 8.19
CA GLU A 102 8.22 -3.70 8.58
C GLU A 102 8.64 -4.64 7.46
N ARG A 103 9.95 -4.82 7.28
CA ARG A 103 10.53 -5.77 6.32
C ARG A 103 11.41 -6.77 7.05
N LYS A 104 11.13 -8.05 6.90
CA LYS A 104 11.90 -9.14 7.50
C LYS A 104 12.51 -9.99 6.40
N LYS A 105 13.85 -9.97 6.28
CA LYS A 105 14.55 -10.77 5.28
C LYS A 105 14.27 -12.26 5.54
N LEU A 106 13.84 -12.96 4.50
CA LEU A 106 13.63 -14.40 4.54
C LEU A 106 14.96 -15.10 4.29
N ASN A 107 15.20 -16.18 5.04
CA ASN A 107 16.42 -16.98 4.93
C ASN A 107 16.28 -18.03 3.82
N VAL A 108 16.28 -17.57 2.57
CA VAL A 108 16.31 -18.44 1.39
C VAL A 108 17.76 -18.77 1.08
N THR A 109 18.07 -20.05 0.93
CA THR A 109 19.42 -20.57 0.63
C THR A 109 19.37 -21.46 -0.61
N ALA A 110 20.52 -21.92 -1.10
CA ALA A 110 20.58 -22.83 -2.25
C ALA A 110 19.70 -24.09 -2.10
N ALA A 111 19.52 -24.59 -0.86
CA ALA A 111 18.66 -25.74 -0.58
C ALA A 111 17.16 -25.47 -0.82
N ASN A 112 16.77 -24.20 -0.91
CA ASN A 112 15.42 -23.77 -1.19
C ASN A 112 15.15 -23.56 -2.69
N LEU A 113 16.15 -23.78 -3.54
CA LEU A 113 16.08 -23.51 -4.96
C LEU A 113 16.05 -24.80 -5.78
N TRP A 114 15.40 -24.72 -6.93
CA TRP A 114 15.52 -25.71 -8.00
C TRP A 114 15.44 -25.01 -9.35
N THR A 115 16.13 -25.50 -10.37
CA THR A 115 16.02 -24.97 -11.73
C THR A 115 15.96 -26.09 -12.74
N ASN A 116 15.21 -25.88 -13.82
CA ASN A 116 15.15 -26.77 -14.96
C ASN A 116 16.27 -26.52 -15.98
N SER A 117 17.11 -25.51 -15.76
CA SER A 117 17.97 -24.94 -16.80
C SER A 117 19.37 -24.59 -16.29
N GLN A 118 19.97 -25.37 -15.40
CA GLN A 118 21.33 -25.09 -14.90
C GLN A 118 22.37 -25.20 -16.03
N GLU A 119 23.20 -24.17 -16.22
CA GLU A 119 24.40 -24.26 -17.06
C GLU A 119 25.51 -25.08 -16.34
N GLN A 120 26.23 -25.94 -17.05
CA GLN A 120 27.14 -26.95 -16.47
C GLN A 120 28.53 -26.43 -16.08
N SER A 121 29.02 -25.42 -16.78
CA SER A 121 30.38 -24.87 -16.72
C SER A 121 30.48 -23.57 -15.91
N GLU A 122 29.41 -22.80 -15.81
CA GLU A 122 29.40 -21.51 -15.12
C GLU A 122 28.06 -21.19 -14.45
N GLY A 123 28.11 -20.18 -13.57
CA GLY A 123 26.96 -19.59 -12.92
C GLY A 123 26.06 -20.59 -12.17
N PRO A 124 26.55 -21.18 -11.08
CA PRO A 124 25.81 -22.18 -10.32
C PRO A 124 24.62 -21.55 -9.56
N LEU A 125 23.55 -22.34 -9.35
CA LEU A 125 22.28 -21.87 -8.78
C LEU A 125 22.41 -21.18 -7.42
N GLU A 126 23.33 -21.63 -6.57
CA GLU A 126 23.56 -21.04 -5.24
C GLU A 126 23.92 -19.55 -5.29
N GLN A 127 24.51 -19.08 -6.39
CA GLN A 127 24.90 -17.67 -6.55
C GLN A 127 23.70 -16.73 -6.64
N LEU A 128 22.47 -17.23 -6.82
CA LEU A 128 21.29 -16.39 -6.72
C LEU A 128 20.99 -15.91 -5.30
N VAL A 129 21.48 -16.59 -4.26
CA VAL A 129 21.04 -16.34 -2.87
C VAL A 129 22.20 -16.41 -1.88
N ASP A 130 23.43 -16.15 -2.33
CA ASP A 130 24.64 -16.20 -1.50
C ASP A 130 24.99 -14.83 -0.87
N GLY A 131 24.25 -13.78 -1.21
CA GLY A 131 24.43 -12.42 -0.73
C GLY A 131 25.42 -11.58 -1.54
N VAL A 132 25.98 -12.09 -2.65
CA VAL A 132 27.04 -11.46 -3.41
C VAL A 132 26.50 -10.83 -4.71
N LYS A 133 26.24 -9.52 -4.64
CA LYS A 133 25.61 -8.71 -5.71
C LYS A 133 26.57 -8.23 -6.80
N GLY A 134 27.80 -8.74 -6.87
CA GLY A 134 28.86 -8.12 -7.68
C GLY A 134 29.90 -9.08 -8.23
N GLY A 135 30.71 -8.57 -9.17
CA GLY A 135 31.75 -9.35 -9.85
C GLY A 135 31.18 -10.40 -10.81
N ASN A 136 31.89 -11.52 -10.94
CA ASN A 136 31.45 -12.70 -11.71
C ASN A 136 30.60 -13.66 -10.87
N ASN A 137 29.86 -13.15 -9.87
CA ASN A 137 28.87 -13.92 -9.11
C ASN A 137 27.50 -13.76 -9.77
N PHE A 138 26.99 -14.85 -10.35
CA PHE A 138 25.70 -14.88 -11.06
C PHE A 138 25.26 -16.32 -11.29
N PHE A 139 23.96 -16.57 -11.33
CA PHE A 139 23.43 -17.78 -11.94
C PHE A 139 23.26 -17.60 -13.45
N HIS A 140 23.48 -18.67 -14.22
CA HIS A 140 23.29 -18.69 -15.66
C HIS A 140 22.43 -19.88 -16.08
N THR A 141 21.42 -19.61 -16.91
CA THR A 141 20.63 -20.70 -17.49
C THR A 141 21.35 -21.34 -18.67
N ILE A 142 21.11 -22.61 -18.94
CA ILE A 142 21.78 -23.30 -20.03
C ILE A 142 21.55 -22.60 -21.39
N TRP A 143 22.62 -22.43 -22.16
CA TRP A 143 22.60 -21.71 -23.44
C TRP A 143 23.06 -22.57 -24.63
N SER A 144 23.53 -23.79 -24.35
CA SER A 144 23.95 -24.76 -25.36
C SER A 144 23.54 -26.19 -24.99
N GLY A 145 23.56 -27.11 -25.96
CA GLY A 145 23.09 -28.48 -25.73
C GLY A 145 21.57 -28.58 -25.65
N SER A 146 21.05 -29.24 -24.60
CA SER A 146 19.61 -29.45 -24.41
C SER A 146 18.99 -28.26 -23.65
N VAL A 147 18.68 -27.19 -24.37
CA VAL A 147 18.04 -25.99 -23.81
C VAL A 147 16.54 -26.22 -23.66
N PRO A 148 15.95 -26.06 -22.45
CA PRO A 148 14.50 -26.18 -22.29
C PRO A 148 13.79 -25.04 -23.03
N GLU A 149 12.53 -25.27 -23.42
CA GLU A 149 11.73 -24.24 -24.08
C GLU A 149 11.61 -22.97 -23.23
N TYR A 150 11.56 -23.11 -21.91
CA TYR A 150 11.57 -21.97 -21.00
C TYR A 150 12.47 -22.25 -19.80
N SER A 151 13.26 -21.26 -19.40
CA SER A 151 14.20 -21.37 -18.28
C SER A 151 13.66 -20.66 -17.05
N TYR A 152 13.57 -21.39 -15.94
CA TYR A 152 13.01 -20.86 -14.70
C TYR A 152 13.70 -21.41 -13.44
N VAL A 153 13.43 -20.75 -12.31
CA VAL A 153 13.90 -21.13 -10.97
C VAL A 153 12.71 -21.21 -10.03
N ASP A 154 12.52 -22.35 -9.39
CA ASP A 154 11.57 -22.54 -8.31
C ASP A 154 12.23 -22.18 -6.97
N ILE A 155 11.47 -21.55 -6.08
CA ILE A 155 11.92 -21.04 -4.79
C ILE A 155 10.91 -21.43 -3.70
N ASP A 156 11.39 -22.06 -2.62
CA ASP A 156 10.67 -22.22 -1.35
C ASP A 156 11.06 -21.09 -0.39
N LEU A 157 10.11 -20.21 -0.04
CA LEU A 157 10.33 -19.16 0.94
C LEU A 157 10.54 -19.68 2.38
N GLY A 158 10.33 -20.99 2.60
CA GLY A 158 10.46 -21.67 3.90
C GLY A 158 9.22 -21.54 4.79
N LYS A 159 8.36 -20.56 4.51
CA LYS A 159 7.07 -20.34 5.15
C LYS A 159 6.12 -19.62 4.20
N GLU A 160 4.83 -19.68 4.51
CA GLU A 160 3.84 -18.80 3.87
C GLU A 160 4.04 -17.36 4.34
N VAL A 161 3.90 -16.42 3.41
CA VAL A 161 3.89 -14.97 3.68
C VAL A 161 2.71 -14.33 2.96
N ASP A 162 2.03 -13.41 3.64
CA ASP A 162 0.89 -12.68 3.06
C ASP A 162 1.35 -11.61 2.06
N ARG A 163 2.49 -10.96 2.38
CA ARG A 163 3.15 -10.00 1.50
C ARG A 163 4.63 -10.30 1.36
N LEU A 164 5.09 -10.23 0.12
CA LEU A 164 6.45 -10.53 -0.27
C LEU A 164 7.04 -9.32 -0.99
N GLU A 165 8.20 -8.84 -0.53
CA GLU A 165 9.07 -8.01 -1.36
C GLU A 165 10.17 -8.87 -1.95
N ILE A 166 10.35 -8.74 -3.25
CA ILE A 166 11.40 -9.40 -4.02
C ILE A 166 12.37 -8.31 -4.46
N GLN A 167 13.65 -8.54 -4.22
CA GLN A 167 14.73 -7.75 -4.79
C GLN A 167 15.60 -8.63 -5.69
N SER A 168 16.09 -8.06 -6.79
CA SER A 168 16.98 -8.75 -7.71
C SER A 168 18.09 -7.83 -8.19
N TRP A 169 19.26 -8.41 -8.46
CA TRP A 169 20.39 -7.71 -9.06
C TRP A 169 20.79 -8.40 -10.36
N ASN A 170 21.06 -7.60 -11.40
CA ASN A 170 21.72 -8.10 -12.59
C ASN A 170 23.18 -8.44 -12.30
N ARG A 171 23.73 -9.38 -13.06
CA ARG A 171 25.18 -9.62 -13.11
C ARG A 171 25.94 -8.32 -13.35
N VAL A 172 27.06 -8.13 -12.66
CA VAL A 172 27.97 -7.00 -12.90
C VAL A 172 28.91 -7.31 -14.07
N ASN A 173 29.18 -6.31 -14.90
CA ASN A 173 30.01 -6.41 -16.11
C ASN A 173 29.52 -7.47 -17.13
N GLY A 174 28.22 -7.77 -17.14
CA GLY A 174 27.60 -8.76 -18.04
C GLY A 174 26.47 -8.17 -18.90
N GLY A 175 26.16 -8.84 -20.02
CA GLY A 175 24.98 -8.63 -20.86
C GLY A 175 23.82 -9.51 -20.40
N GLY A 176 23.03 -10.12 -21.31
CA GLY A 176 22.29 -11.38 -21.05
C GLY A 176 21.31 -11.48 -19.87
N PHE A 177 21.00 -10.40 -19.15
CA PHE A 177 19.92 -10.39 -18.16
C PHE A 177 18.55 -10.50 -18.84
N PRO A 178 17.53 -11.01 -18.12
CA PRO A 178 16.20 -11.09 -18.68
C PRO A 178 15.69 -9.71 -19.11
N GLN A 179 14.90 -9.68 -20.19
CA GLN A 179 14.20 -8.49 -20.68
C GLN A 179 12.85 -8.32 -19.98
N LYS A 180 12.21 -9.45 -19.67
CA LYS A 180 10.93 -9.52 -18.98
C LYS A 180 10.98 -10.63 -17.95
N VAL A 181 10.34 -10.42 -16.81
CA VAL A 181 10.26 -11.41 -15.75
C VAL A 181 8.80 -11.64 -15.40
N SER A 182 8.44 -12.91 -15.23
CA SER A 182 7.15 -13.32 -14.67
C SER A 182 7.35 -14.17 -13.43
N TRP A 183 6.50 -13.94 -12.43
CA TRP A 183 6.43 -14.70 -11.20
C TRP A 183 5.13 -15.49 -11.14
N TYR A 184 5.24 -16.77 -10.79
CA TYR A 184 4.10 -17.68 -10.64
C TYR A 184 4.06 -18.18 -9.19
N ARG A 185 2.84 -18.43 -8.69
CA ARG A 185 2.65 -19.17 -7.45
C ARG A 185 2.66 -20.66 -7.79
N LEU A 186 3.26 -21.46 -6.92
CA LEU A 186 3.26 -22.93 -7.05
C LEU A 186 2.56 -23.56 -5.86
N GLU A 187 1.96 -24.73 -6.05
CA GLU A 187 1.45 -25.52 -4.93
C GLU A 187 2.59 -26.22 -4.17
N LYS A 188 3.70 -26.49 -4.88
CA LYS A 188 4.90 -27.17 -4.38
C LYS A 188 6.12 -26.83 -5.25
N MET A 189 7.32 -27.15 -4.76
CA MET A 189 8.52 -27.13 -5.61
C MET A 189 8.37 -28.09 -6.78
N GLN A 190 8.90 -27.73 -7.95
CA GLN A 190 8.84 -28.53 -9.18
C GLN A 190 7.40 -28.83 -9.62
N ASP A 191 6.52 -27.85 -9.50
CA ASP A 191 5.15 -27.99 -9.96
C ASP A 191 5.10 -28.00 -11.51
N GLU A 192 4.71 -29.14 -12.06
CA GLU A 192 4.64 -29.39 -13.51
C GLU A 192 3.35 -28.84 -14.14
N ASN A 193 2.34 -28.50 -13.33
CA ASN A 193 1.03 -28.05 -13.81
C ASN A 193 0.97 -26.54 -14.11
N VAL A 194 2.04 -25.81 -13.84
CA VAL A 194 2.08 -24.35 -13.97
C VAL A 194 2.24 -23.98 -15.44
N ASP A 195 1.21 -23.36 -16.02
CA ASP A 195 1.25 -22.81 -17.37
C ASP A 195 1.94 -21.43 -17.38
N ILE A 196 3.22 -21.47 -17.72
CA ILE A 196 4.09 -20.29 -17.85
C ILE A 196 3.69 -19.35 -19.00
N THR A 197 2.69 -19.69 -19.81
CA THR A 197 2.18 -18.82 -20.86
C THR A 197 0.97 -17.99 -20.43
N GLN A 198 0.26 -18.36 -19.35
CA GLN A 198 -1.01 -17.72 -18.99
C GLN A 198 -1.21 -17.38 -17.49
N ASP A 199 -0.41 -17.90 -16.54
CA ASP A 199 -0.73 -17.82 -15.09
C ASP A 199 0.25 -17.00 -14.20
N ALA A 200 0.89 -15.97 -14.74
CA ALA A 200 1.77 -15.12 -13.92
C ALA A 200 0.97 -14.21 -12.99
N PHE A 201 1.23 -14.24 -11.67
CA PHE A 201 0.60 -13.28 -10.77
C PHE A 201 1.26 -11.89 -10.84
N TYR A 202 2.49 -11.83 -11.34
CA TYR A 202 3.17 -10.58 -11.59
C TYR A 202 4.13 -10.70 -12.77
N THR A 203 4.07 -9.71 -13.67
CA THR A 203 4.97 -9.58 -14.81
C THR A 203 5.44 -8.15 -14.93
N TYR A 204 6.73 -7.96 -15.22
CA TYR A 204 7.31 -6.63 -15.41
C TYR A 204 8.43 -6.64 -16.45
N ASP A 205 8.64 -5.49 -17.09
CA ASP A 205 9.83 -5.25 -17.89
C ASP A 205 11.02 -5.11 -16.95
N HIS A 206 12.00 -5.99 -17.13
CA HIS A 206 13.13 -6.10 -16.22
C HIS A 206 14.05 -4.90 -16.38
N LYS A 207 14.64 -4.43 -15.28
CA LYS A 207 15.54 -3.29 -15.34
C LYS A 207 16.83 -3.68 -16.04
N GLN A 208 17.16 -2.97 -17.11
CA GLN A 208 18.34 -3.23 -17.92
C GLN A 208 19.60 -2.57 -17.32
N GLY A 209 20.76 -3.18 -17.53
CA GLY A 209 22.07 -2.63 -17.18
C GLY A 209 22.86 -3.50 -16.20
N SER A 210 24.20 -3.42 -16.30
CA SER A 210 25.14 -4.11 -15.42
C SER A 210 24.90 -3.72 -13.95
N GLY A 211 24.71 -4.72 -13.09
CA GLY A 211 24.46 -4.51 -11.66
C GLY A 211 23.14 -3.80 -11.33
N ALA A 212 22.25 -3.61 -12.30
CA ALA A 212 20.98 -2.93 -12.07
C ALA A 212 20.14 -3.69 -11.05
N GLN A 213 19.57 -2.95 -10.11
CA GLN A 213 18.70 -3.47 -9.05
C GLN A 213 17.23 -3.23 -9.39
N PHE A 214 16.41 -4.23 -9.10
CA PHE A 214 14.96 -4.15 -9.05
C PHE A 214 14.46 -4.52 -7.64
N ALA A 215 13.37 -3.89 -7.21
CA ALA A 215 12.67 -4.20 -5.98
C ALA A 215 11.18 -3.96 -6.16
N ALA A 216 10.34 -4.91 -5.74
CA ALA A 216 8.89 -4.74 -5.76
C ALA A 216 8.22 -5.59 -4.66
N MET A 217 7.13 -5.05 -4.13
CA MET A 217 6.30 -5.69 -3.10
C MET A 217 4.99 -6.20 -3.71
N PHE A 218 4.56 -7.38 -3.25
CA PHE A 218 3.36 -8.07 -3.69
C PHE A 218 2.51 -8.56 -2.52
N PRO A 219 1.18 -8.48 -2.62
CA PRO A 219 0.45 -7.62 -3.56
C PRO A 219 0.76 -6.12 -3.27
N THR A 220 0.62 -5.28 -4.31
CA THR A 220 0.95 -3.85 -4.23
C THR A 220 -0.09 -3.04 -3.46
N SER A 221 -1.33 -3.53 -3.38
CA SER A 221 -2.41 -2.88 -2.63
C SER A 221 -2.37 -3.28 -1.15
N TYR A 222 -2.60 -2.30 -0.28
CA TYR A 222 -2.65 -2.53 1.16
C TYR A 222 -4.00 -3.06 1.64
N GLU A 223 -5.01 -2.97 0.79
CA GLU A 223 -6.42 -3.20 1.15
C GLU A 223 -6.98 -4.50 0.60
N ASP A 224 -6.18 -5.37 -0.04
CA ASP A 224 -6.69 -6.64 -0.58
C ASP A 224 -7.15 -7.58 0.55
N PRO A 225 -8.48 -7.81 0.71
CA PRO A 225 -9.01 -8.63 1.78
C PRO A 225 -8.84 -10.14 1.51
N ALA A 226 -8.38 -10.51 0.31
CA ALA A 226 -8.15 -11.88 -0.12
C ALA A 226 -6.66 -12.13 -0.41
N MET A 227 -5.77 -11.54 0.42
CA MET A 227 -4.34 -11.85 0.41
C MET A 227 -4.16 -13.36 0.35
N THR A 228 -3.70 -13.86 -0.79
CA THR A 228 -3.41 -15.29 -0.95
C THR A 228 -1.97 -15.48 -0.52
N PRO A 229 -1.72 -16.15 0.63
CA PRO A 229 -0.37 -16.35 1.11
C PRO A 229 0.45 -17.11 0.06
N VAL A 230 1.73 -16.82 0.01
CA VAL A 230 2.65 -17.46 -0.93
C VAL A 230 3.81 -18.08 -0.18
N ARG A 231 4.18 -19.30 -0.60
CA ARG A 231 5.36 -20.00 -0.11
C ARG A 231 6.27 -20.44 -1.26
N TYR A 232 5.69 -21.08 -2.27
CA TYR A 232 6.44 -21.56 -3.42
C TYR A 232 6.24 -20.63 -4.61
N LEU A 233 7.34 -20.27 -5.26
CA LEU A 233 7.38 -19.33 -6.38
C LEU A 233 8.15 -19.92 -7.54
N ARG A 234 7.78 -19.53 -8.77
CA ARG A 234 8.63 -19.72 -9.96
C ARG A 234 9.00 -18.36 -10.54
N TYR A 235 10.31 -18.13 -10.65
CA TYR A 235 10.90 -17.04 -11.42
C TYR A 235 11.13 -17.50 -12.85
N CYS A 236 10.45 -16.88 -13.82
CA CYS A 236 10.70 -17.13 -15.24
C CYS A 236 11.27 -15.87 -15.89
N GLY A 237 12.54 -15.93 -16.30
CA GLY A 237 13.16 -14.91 -17.14
C GLY A 237 12.81 -15.15 -18.60
N ASN A 238 12.42 -14.09 -19.31
CA ASN A 238 12.01 -14.12 -20.71
C ASN A 238 10.86 -15.10 -21.04
N PRO A 239 9.73 -15.07 -20.32
CA PRO A 239 8.62 -16.03 -20.48
C PRO A 239 7.93 -15.98 -21.86
N LEU A 240 8.23 -14.97 -22.68
CA LEU A 240 7.71 -14.81 -24.04
C LEU A 240 8.77 -15.04 -25.13
N ALA A 241 9.98 -15.47 -24.75
CA ALA A 241 11.04 -15.81 -25.70
C ALA A 241 11.49 -17.26 -25.46
N PRO A 242 10.82 -18.24 -26.12
CA PRO A 242 11.20 -19.64 -26.04
C PRO A 242 12.69 -19.84 -26.34
N TYR A 243 13.32 -20.73 -25.60
CA TYR A 243 14.77 -21.04 -25.63
C TYR A 243 15.66 -19.84 -25.25
N GLY A 244 15.09 -18.77 -24.71
CA GLY A 244 15.82 -17.60 -24.23
C GLY A 244 16.59 -17.92 -22.95
N ASN A 245 17.91 -17.97 -23.05
CA ASN A 245 18.77 -18.04 -21.88
C ASN A 245 18.86 -16.66 -21.20
N TRP A 246 19.17 -16.67 -19.91
CA TRP A 246 19.39 -15.47 -19.13
C TRP A 246 20.34 -15.75 -17.97
N HIS A 247 20.87 -14.69 -17.39
CA HIS A 247 21.68 -14.78 -16.18
C HIS A 247 21.37 -13.63 -15.23
N MET A 248 21.52 -13.88 -13.93
CA MET A 248 21.16 -12.92 -12.88
C MET A 248 22.12 -13.01 -11.71
N GLY A 249 22.39 -11.87 -11.08
CA GLY A 249 23.40 -11.75 -10.03
C GLY A 249 22.92 -12.26 -8.68
N GLU A 250 21.75 -11.82 -8.22
CA GLU A 250 21.26 -12.12 -6.87
C GLU A 250 19.73 -11.95 -6.79
N LEU A 251 19.10 -12.65 -5.85
CA LEU A 251 17.74 -12.53 -5.38
C LEU A 251 17.71 -12.41 -3.86
N GLU A 252 16.87 -11.51 -3.35
CA GLU A 252 16.53 -11.44 -1.94
C GLU A 252 15.01 -11.37 -1.77
N PHE A 253 14.52 -11.97 -0.69
CA PHE A 253 13.10 -12.07 -0.38
C PHE A 253 12.85 -11.53 1.02
N TYR A 254 11.76 -10.78 1.18
CA TYR A 254 11.38 -10.17 2.44
C TYR A 254 9.90 -10.39 2.70
N GLU A 255 9.55 -10.85 3.90
CA GLU A 255 8.19 -10.74 4.41
C GLU A 255 7.93 -9.27 4.75
N VAL A 256 6.83 -8.73 4.24
CA VAL A 256 6.42 -7.35 4.53
C VAL A 256 5.21 -7.35 5.45
N ILE A 257 5.36 -6.78 6.64
CA ILE A 257 4.27 -6.65 7.60
C ILE A 257 3.78 -5.21 7.56
N VAL A 258 2.52 -5.03 7.20
CA VAL A 258 1.88 -3.71 7.13
C VAL A 258 0.90 -3.62 8.28
N ASN A 259 1.23 -2.76 9.24
CA ASN A 259 0.33 -2.46 10.35
C ASN A 259 -0.59 -1.32 9.91
N LEU A 260 -1.89 -1.61 9.86
CA LEU A 260 -2.92 -0.64 9.52
C LEU A 260 -3.45 0.01 10.80
N TYR A 261 -3.88 1.26 10.69
CA TYR A 261 -4.66 1.98 11.67
C TYR A 261 -6.00 2.28 11.03
N ASN A 262 -7.05 1.62 11.50
CA ASN A 262 -8.41 1.93 11.13
C ASN A 262 -8.97 2.92 12.17
N PRO A 263 -9.16 4.21 11.81
CA PRO A 263 -9.64 5.16 12.77
C PRO A 263 -11.04 4.84 13.29
N GLU A 264 -11.79 3.94 12.63
CA GLU A 264 -13.13 3.47 13.01
C GLU A 264 -13.13 2.31 14.03
N THR A 265 -11.98 1.71 14.34
CA THR A 265 -11.87 0.61 15.33
C THR A 265 -10.70 0.76 16.30
N ASP A 266 -9.64 1.46 15.90
CA ASP A 266 -8.33 1.40 16.56
C ASP A 266 -8.01 2.67 17.35
N GLU A 267 -9.00 3.33 17.94
CA GLU A 267 -8.78 4.62 18.61
C GLU A 267 -7.79 4.52 19.78
N GLU A 268 -6.66 5.20 19.64
CA GLU A 268 -5.71 5.40 20.73
C GLU A 268 -6.20 6.55 21.62
N GLU A 269 -6.12 6.37 22.94
CA GLU A 269 -6.43 7.45 23.87
C GLU A 269 -5.51 8.64 23.59
N VAL A 270 -6.11 9.82 23.38
CA VAL A 270 -5.35 11.06 23.26
C VAL A 270 -4.88 11.44 24.66
N GLU A 271 -3.59 11.24 24.96
CA GLU A 271 -2.95 11.74 26.19
C GLU A 271 -3.17 13.26 26.40
#